data_AF-A0A4U6BY39-F1
#
_entry.id   AF-A0A4U6BY39-F1
#
_cell.length_a   1.000
_cell.length_b   1.000
_cell.length_c   1.000
_cell.angle_alpha   90.00
_cell.angle_beta   90.00
_cell.angle_gamma   90.00
#
_symmetry.space_group_name_H-M   'P 1'
#
loop_
_entity.id
_entity.type
_entity.pdbx_description
1 polymer ?
#
loop_
_entity_poly.entity_id
_entity_poly.type
_entity_poly.pdbx_seq_one_letter_code
_entity_poly.pdbx_strand_id
1 'polypeptide(L)'
;MFFESNRSSRDGLVAVGTVVMNRLDSGDHGDTVCKVVGQKGQFAPGVLSRPMNSKALPDVQAAADAVLRGERHPKVRNAKFFHQAGLKFPYKNMHYVLEAGGNAFYEKRSRRDRKATAVAAAPVAKPETTSVAAVAEDKNPPVQGATALSYDVDPKAADAIGALLAAQERPSPAQ
;
A
#
# COMPACT_ATOMS: atom_id res chain seq x y z
N MET A 1 -3.82 -14.31 -9.13
CA MET A 1 -4.15 -13.70 -7.82
C MET A 1 -4.05 -14.75 -6.71
N PHE A 2 -5.01 -15.67 -6.54
CA PHE A 2 -5.02 -16.67 -5.45
C PHE A 2 -3.75 -17.52 -5.27
N PHE A 3 -3.16 -18.01 -6.35
CA PHE A 3 -1.94 -18.83 -6.29
C PHE A 3 -0.66 -18.00 -6.21
N GLU A 4 -0.76 -16.69 -6.41
CA GLU A 4 0.38 -15.79 -6.57
C GLU A 4 0.63 -14.93 -5.34
N SER A 5 -0.34 -14.83 -4.42
CA SER A 5 -0.23 -14.00 -3.23
C SER A 5 -0.75 -14.73 -2.01
N ASN A 6 -0.48 -14.20 -0.82
CA ASN A 6 -1.16 -14.62 0.38
C ASN A 6 -2.68 -14.41 0.19
N ARG A 7 -3.43 -15.51 0.26
CA ARG A 7 -4.86 -15.59 -0.10
C ARG A 7 -5.75 -14.76 0.82
N SER A 8 -5.33 -14.52 2.06
CA SER A 8 -6.04 -13.67 3.02
C SER A 8 -5.67 -12.19 2.90
N SER A 9 -4.72 -11.82 2.04
CA SER A 9 -4.28 -10.45 1.84
C SER A 9 -5.00 -9.84 0.64
N ARG A 10 -6.07 -9.07 0.89
CA ARG A 10 -6.75 -8.27 -0.15
C ARG A 10 -5.78 -7.37 -0.90
N ASP A 11 -4.89 -6.72 -0.16
CA ASP A 11 -3.82 -5.86 -0.68
C ASP A 11 -2.94 -6.61 -1.71
N GLY A 12 -2.48 -7.81 -1.34
CA GLY A 12 -1.71 -8.68 -2.23
C GLY A 12 -2.47 -9.16 -3.45
N LEU A 13 -3.76 -9.52 -3.27
CA LEU A 13 -4.63 -9.94 -4.36
C LEU A 13 -4.77 -8.82 -5.40
N VAL A 14 -5.14 -7.61 -4.96
CA VAL A 14 -5.30 -6.43 -5.82
C VAL A 14 -3.97 -6.03 -6.46
N ALA A 15 -2.85 -6.15 -5.74
CA ALA A 15 -1.52 -5.88 -6.29
C ALA A 15 -1.15 -6.82 -7.44
N VAL A 16 -1.37 -8.14 -7.28
CA VAL A 16 -1.17 -9.10 -8.39
C VAL A 16 -2.14 -8.84 -9.53
N GLY A 17 -3.41 -8.56 -9.23
CA GLY A 17 -4.40 -8.21 -10.25
C GLY A 17 -3.99 -6.98 -11.06
N THR A 18 -3.45 -5.96 -10.39
CA THR A 18 -2.90 -4.75 -11.02
C THR A 18 -1.78 -5.10 -11.99
N VAL A 19 -0.85 -6.00 -11.62
CA VAL A 19 0.21 -6.46 -12.54
C VAL A 19 -0.38 -7.13 -13.78
N VAL A 20 -1.40 -7.98 -13.63
CA VAL A 20 -2.07 -8.64 -14.77
C VAL A 20 -2.65 -7.60 -15.72
N MET A 21 -3.32 -6.58 -15.18
CA MET A 21 -3.89 -5.51 -15.99
C MET A 21 -2.81 -4.64 -16.62
N ASN A 22 -1.73 -4.29 -15.92
CA ASN A 22 -0.60 -3.55 -16.49
C ASN A 22 0.08 -4.30 -17.64
N ARG A 23 0.13 -5.64 -17.56
CA ARG A 23 0.65 -6.50 -18.63
C ARG A 23 -0.30 -6.51 -19.83
N LEU A 24 -1.60 -6.61 -19.59
CA LEU A 24 -2.64 -6.52 -20.62
C LEU A 24 -2.56 -5.18 -21.36
N ASP A 25 -2.58 -4.08 -20.60
CA ASP A 25 -2.59 -2.71 -21.13
C ASP A 25 -1.33 -2.41 -21.95
N SER A 26 -0.22 -3.12 -21.68
CA SER A 26 1.01 -2.93 -22.44
C SER A 26 1.09 -3.68 -23.77
N GLY A 27 0.25 -4.69 -24.00
CA GLY A 27 0.30 -5.55 -25.18
C GLY A 27 1.51 -6.50 -25.27
N ASP A 28 2.59 -6.27 -24.51
CA ASP A 28 3.83 -7.09 -24.53
C ASP A 28 3.62 -8.56 -24.07
N HIS A 29 2.49 -8.84 -23.41
CA HIS A 29 2.21 -10.10 -22.73
C HIS A 29 0.96 -10.81 -23.27
N GLY A 30 0.37 -10.28 -24.34
CA GLY A 30 -0.90 -10.72 -24.89
C GLY A 30 -1.98 -9.64 -24.81
N ASP A 31 -3.01 -9.84 -25.62
CA ASP A 31 -4.17 -8.94 -25.83
C ASP A 31 -5.39 -9.32 -24.98
N THR A 32 -5.29 -10.37 -24.17
CA THR A 32 -6.37 -10.88 -23.32
C THR A 32 -5.84 -11.31 -21.97
N VAL A 33 -6.70 -11.23 -20.94
CA VAL A 33 -6.37 -11.68 -19.58
C VAL A 33 -5.91 -13.15 -19.60
N CYS A 34 -6.57 -14.02 -20.36
CA CYS A 34 -6.21 -15.43 -20.49
C CYS A 34 -4.80 -15.64 -21.04
N LYS A 35 -4.38 -14.88 -22.06
CA LYS A 35 -3.01 -14.97 -22.60
C LYS A 35 -1.97 -14.47 -21.59
N VAL A 36 -2.28 -13.39 -20.87
CA VAL A 36 -1.39 -12.85 -19.83
C VAL A 36 -1.18 -13.86 -18.71
N VAL A 37 -2.26 -14.39 -18.12
CA VAL A 37 -2.17 -15.34 -17.00
C VAL A 37 -1.68 -16.72 -17.45
N GLY A 38 -1.94 -17.10 -18.71
CA GLY A 38 -1.50 -18.36 -19.31
C GLY A 38 -0.07 -18.35 -19.85
N GLN A 39 0.65 -17.22 -19.75
CA GLN A 39 2.02 -17.12 -20.27
C GLN A 39 2.94 -18.12 -19.56
N LYS A 40 3.62 -18.97 -20.35
CA LYS A 40 4.48 -20.05 -19.84
C LYS A 40 5.54 -19.53 -18.87
N GLY A 41 5.56 -20.07 -17.66
CA GLY A 41 6.58 -19.78 -16.63
C GLY A 41 6.40 -18.45 -15.89
N GLN A 42 5.31 -17.72 -16.12
CA GLN A 42 5.10 -16.40 -15.52
C GLN A 42 4.19 -16.39 -14.29
N PHE A 43 3.35 -17.42 -14.17
CA PHE A 43 2.39 -17.65 -13.09
C PHE A 43 2.48 -19.11 -12.63
N ALA A 44 1.89 -19.42 -11.48
CA ALA A 44 1.91 -20.74 -10.88
C ALA A 44 1.41 -21.83 -11.85
N PRO A 45 2.07 -23.00 -11.88
CA PRO A 45 1.62 -24.11 -12.72
C PRO A 45 0.15 -24.49 -12.45
N GLY A 46 -0.64 -24.54 -13.52
CA GLY A 46 -2.06 -24.85 -13.46
C GLY A 46 -2.97 -23.70 -13.02
N VAL A 47 -2.52 -22.44 -13.10
CA VAL A 47 -3.33 -21.25 -12.76
C VAL A 47 -4.70 -21.21 -13.46
N LEU A 48 -4.80 -21.79 -14.67
CA LEU A 48 -6.04 -21.86 -15.46
C LEU A 48 -6.90 -23.10 -15.20
N SER A 49 -6.32 -24.16 -14.61
CA SER A 49 -6.98 -25.48 -14.52
C SER A 49 -7.19 -25.98 -13.10
N ARG A 50 -6.43 -25.46 -12.13
CA ARG A 50 -6.50 -25.93 -10.75
C ARG A 50 -7.72 -25.34 -10.04
N PRO A 51 -8.55 -26.17 -9.40
CA PRO A 51 -9.68 -25.67 -8.62
C PRO A 51 -9.19 -24.87 -7.40
N MET A 52 -9.97 -23.87 -7.04
CA MET A 52 -9.70 -22.99 -5.90
C MET A 52 -10.51 -23.43 -4.68
N ASN A 53 -10.17 -24.56 -4.05
CA ASN A 53 -10.86 -25.00 -2.83
C ASN A 53 -10.30 -24.27 -1.59
N SER A 54 -10.93 -23.17 -1.20
CA SER A 54 -10.53 -22.39 -0.02
C SER A 54 -11.66 -21.55 0.57
N LYS A 55 -11.63 -21.35 1.90
CA LYS A 55 -12.52 -20.41 2.60
C LYS A 55 -12.31 -18.96 2.16
N ALA A 56 -11.15 -18.62 1.59
CA ALA A 56 -10.83 -17.27 1.10
C ALA A 56 -11.36 -16.99 -0.31
N LEU A 57 -12.06 -17.94 -0.95
CA LEU A 57 -12.55 -17.79 -2.32
C LEU A 57 -13.46 -16.55 -2.50
N PRO A 58 -14.39 -16.21 -1.59
CA PRO A 58 -15.21 -15.00 -1.73
C PRO A 58 -14.36 -13.72 -1.79
N ASP A 59 -13.33 -13.60 -0.95
CA ASP A 59 -12.45 -12.43 -0.93
C ASP A 59 -11.64 -12.30 -2.23
N VAL A 60 -11.22 -13.45 -2.77
CA VAL A 60 -10.49 -13.52 -4.03
C VAL A 60 -11.36 -13.11 -5.21
N GLN A 61 -12.60 -13.60 -5.26
CA GLN A 61 -13.57 -13.21 -6.29
C GLN A 61 -13.87 -11.72 -6.21
N ALA A 62 -14.16 -11.21 -5.01
CA ALA A 62 -14.41 -9.79 -4.81
C ALA A 62 -13.21 -8.92 -5.21
N ALA A 63 -11.98 -9.41 -5.05
CA ALA A 63 -10.76 -8.71 -5.47
C ALA A 63 -10.59 -8.76 -6.98
N ALA A 64 -10.84 -9.92 -7.59
CA ALA A 64 -10.78 -10.07 -9.04
C ALA A 64 -11.81 -9.17 -9.73
N ASP A 65 -13.06 -9.18 -9.27
CA ASP A 65 -14.14 -8.35 -9.81
C ASP A 65 -13.81 -6.86 -9.71
N ALA A 66 -13.28 -6.43 -8.57
CA ALA A 66 -12.86 -5.05 -8.38
C ALA A 66 -11.76 -4.64 -9.37
N VAL A 67 -10.73 -5.47 -9.55
CA VAL A 67 -9.65 -5.20 -10.51
C VAL A 67 -10.17 -5.17 -11.95
N LEU A 68 -11.06 -6.10 -12.31
CA LEU A 68 -11.68 -6.13 -13.63
C LEU A 68 -12.55 -4.88 -13.89
N ARG A 69 -13.17 -4.31 -12.85
CA ARG A 69 -13.87 -3.01 -12.91
C ARG A 69 -12.95 -1.78 -12.92
N GLY A 70 -11.64 -1.97 -12.80
CA GLY A 70 -10.66 -0.88 -12.87
C GLY A 70 -9.98 -0.53 -11.56
N GLU A 71 -10.23 -1.24 -10.45
CA GLU A 71 -9.45 -1.05 -9.22
C GLU A 71 -7.97 -1.36 -9.50
N ARG A 72 -7.08 -0.47 -9.05
CA ARG A 72 -5.63 -0.63 -9.18
C ARG A 72 -4.98 -0.32 -7.85
N HIS A 73 -3.96 -1.09 -7.51
CA HIS A 73 -3.20 -0.87 -6.29
C HIS A 73 -2.32 0.39 -6.46
N PRO A 74 -2.49 1.44 -5.63
CA PRO A 74 -1.90 2.75 -5.87
C PRO A 74 -0.37 2.73 -5.89
N LYS A 75 0.25 1.88 -5.07
CA LYS A 75 1.72 1.74 -4.99
C LYS A 75 2.33 0.79 -6.03
N VAL A 76 1.54 -0.06 -6.70
CA VAL A 76 2.07 -0.94 -7.77
C VAL A 76 2.39 -0.12 -9.02
N ARG A 77 1.65 0.96 -9.26
CA ARG A 77 1.87 1.88 -10.40
C ARG A 77 1.93 1.07 -11.70
N ASN A 78 3.03 1.19 -12.45
CA ASN A 78 3.23 0.53 -13.74
C ASN A 78 4.04 -0.78 -13.64
N ALA A 79 4.24 -1.31 -12.43
CA ALA A 79 4.99 -2.56 -12.26
C ALA A 79 4.26 -3.70 -12.99
N LYS A 80 5.03 -4.44 -13.79
CA LYS A 80 4.58 -5.63 -14.53
C LYS A 80 5.19 -6.92 -13.98
N PHE A 81 6.00 -6.83 -12.94
CA PHE A 81 6.79 -7.95 -12.44
C PHE A 81 6.72 -8.01 -10.92
N PHE A 82 6.82 -9.23 -10.41
CA PHE A 82 6.94 -9.50 -8.99
C PHE A 82 7.71 -10.80 -8.78
N HIS A 83 8.15 -11.03 -7.56
CA HIS A 83 8.63 -12.32 -7.07
C HIS A 83 8.32 -12.41 -5.58
N GLN A 84 8.55 -13.58 -4.99
CA GLN A 84 8.41 -13.76 -3.54
C GLN A 84 9.27 -12.73 -2.77
N ALA A 85 8.68 -12.07 -1.78
CA ALA A 85 9.37 -11.09 -0.95
C ALA A 85 10.56 -11.71 -0.21
N GLY A 86 11.58 -10.91 0.07
CA GLY A 86 12.82 -11.35 0.72
C GLY A 86 13.84 -12.04 -0.21
N LEU A 87 13.45 -12.46 -1.42
CA LEU A 87 14.40 -12.92 -2.43
C LEU A 87 15.14 -11.74 -3.06
N LYS A 88 16.44 -11.89 -3.28
CA LYS A 88 17.28 -10.91 -3.98
C LYS A 88 17.85 -11.52 -5.25
N PHE A 89 17.73 -10.80 -6.35
CA PHE A 89 18.29 -11.19 -7.64
C PHE A 89 19.40 -10.21 -8.05
N PRO A 90 20.47 -10.66 -8.73
CA PRO A 90 21.62 -9.82 -9.05
C PRO A 90 21.38 -8.83 -10.21
N TYR A 91 20.13 -8.60 -10.61
CA TYR A 91 19.80 -7.76 -11.76
C TYR A 91 19.65 -6.29 -11.36
N LYS A 92 20.39 -5.42 -12.07
CA LYS A 92 20.41 -3.97 -11.81
C LYS A 92 19.24 -3.20 -12.42
N ASN A 93 18.35 -3.87 -13.15
CA ASN A 93 17.21 -3.26 -13.82
C ASN A 93 15.90 -3.44 -13.06
N MET A 94 15.89 -4.08 -11.89
CA MET A 94 14.70 -4.30 -11.09
C MET A 94 14.52 -3.15 -10.11
N HIS A 95 13.46 -2.35 -10.30
CA HIS A 95 13.12 -1.22 -9.44
C HIS A 95 11.89 -1.54 -8.62
N TYR A 96 12.12 -1.89 -7.35
CA TYR A 96 11.05 -2.24 -6.42
C TYR A 96 10.19 -1.04 -6.07
N VAL A 97 8.87 -1.26 -6.02
CA VAL A 97 7.87 -0.21 -5.75
C VAL A 97 6.99 -0.54 -4.54
N LEU A 98 6.81 -1.84 -4.24
CA LEU A 98 5.93 -2.30 -3.17
C LEU A 98 6.31 -3.71 -2.73
N GLU A 99 6.19 -4.00 -1.44
CA GLU A 99 6.06 -5.37 -0.94
C GLU A 99 4.65 -5.55 -0.37
N ALA A 100 3.91 -6.56 -0.86
CA ALA A 100 2.53 -6.84 -0.45
C ALA A 100 2.17 -8.30 -0.71
N GLY A 101 1.34 -8.89 0.15
CA GLY A 101 0.84 -10.26 -0.04
C GLY A 101 1.91 -11.33 -0.18
N GLY A 102 3.09 -11.14 0.42
CA GLY A 102 4.23 -12.05 0.31
C GLY A 102 5.08 -11.87 -0.96
N ASN A 103 4.84 -10.82 -1.75
CA ASN A 103 5.60 -10.53 -2.96
C ASN A 103 6.27 -9.15 -2.91
N ALA A 104 7.36 -9.02 -3.66
CA ALA A 104 7.98 -7.75 -4.00
C ALA A 104 7.70 -7.41 -5.46
N PHE A 105 7.07 -6.28 -5.71
CA PHE A 105 6.67 -5.76 -7.02
C PHE A 105 7.71 -4.80 -7.56
N TYR A 106 8.01 -4.89 -8.85
CA TYR A 106 9.04 -4.07 -9.47
C TYR A 106 8.78 -3.75 -10.95
N GLU A 107 9.35 -2.65 -11.38
CA GLU A 107 9.48 -2.25 -12.78
C GLU A 107 10.83 -2.71 -13.31
N LYS A 108 10.87 -3.18 -14.56
CA LYS A 108 12.14 -3.34 -15.28
C LYS A 108 12.45 -2.04 -16.01
N ARG A 109 13.55 -1.38 -15.64
CA ARG A 109 13.99 -0.13 -16.29
C ARG A 109 15.24 -0.36 -17.12
N SER A 110 15.23 0.12 -18.36
CA SER A 110 16.43 0.10 -19.19
C SER A 110 17.49 1.07 -18.64
N ARG A 111 18.73 0.97 -19.15
CA ARG A 111 19.78 1.95 -18.79
C ARG A 111 19.37 3.38 -19.13
N ARG A 112 18.61 3.57 -20.22
CA ARG A 112 18.10 4.88 -20.63
C ARG A 112 17.06 5.40 -19.64
N ASP A 113 16.08 4.58 -19.26
CA ASP A 113 15.02 4.95 -18.31
C ASP A 113 15.60 5.29 -16.93
N ARG A 114 16.63 4.54 -16.50
CA ARG A 114 17.38 4.82 -15.28
C ARG A 114 18.10 6.16 -15.33
N LYS A 115 18.75 6.47 -16.45
CA LYS A 115 19.42 7.76 -16.64
C LYS A 115 18.40 8.89 -16.62
N ALA A 116 17.31 8.77 -17.38
CA ALA A 116 16.22 9.75 -17.42
C ALA A 116 15.62 10.01 -16.03
N THR A 117 15.36 8.96 -15.25
CA THR A 117 14.86 9.09 -13.87
C THR A 117 15.88 9.78 -12.97
N ALA A 118 17.18 9.48 -13.13
CA ALA A 118 18.24 10.14 -12.35
C ALA A 118 18.39 11.63 -12.69
N VAL A 119 18.15 12.03 -13.94
CA VAL A 119 18.15 13.46 -14.31
C VAL A 119 16.90 14.17 -13.78
N ALA A 120 15.75 13.48 -13.77
CA ALA A 120 14.51 14.01 -13.21
C ALA A 120 14.48 14.01 -11.67
N ALA A 121 15.37 13.26 -11.02
CA ALA A 121 15.52 13.17 -9.56
C ALA A 121 16.72 13.99 -9.02
N ALA A 122 17.31 14.88 -9.83
CA ALA A 122 18.25 15.88 -9.34
C ALA A 122 17.59 16.68 -8.21
N PRO A 123 18.31 16.98 -7.12
CA PRO A 123 17.68 17.22 -5.83
C PRO A 123 16.95 18.56 -5.84
N VAL A 124 15.65 18.52 -5.58
CA VAL A 124 14.98 19.64 -4.90
C VAL A 124 15.70 19.77 -3.56
N ALA A 125 16.36 20.92 -3.35
CA ALA A 125 17.07 21.23 -2.12
C ALA A 125 16.17 20.91 -0.91
N LYS A 126 16.74 20.21 0.08
CA LYS A 126 16.13 20.05 1.40
C LYS A 126 15.80 21.46 1.91
N PRO A 127 14.58 21.74 2.43
CA PRO A 127 14.40 22.98 3.16
C PRO A 127 15.30 22.89 4.40
N GLU A 128 16.34 23.73 4.42
CA GLU A 128 17.17 23.95 5.59
C GLU A 128 16.28 24.57 6.66
N THR A 129 16.01 23.82 7.73
CA THR A 129 15.31 24.32 8.90
C THR A 129 16.26 25.28 9.62
N THR A 130 16.17 26.57 9.30
CA THR A 130 16.79 27.62 10.10
C THR A 130 16.06 27.69 11.44
N SER A 131 16.75 27.29 12.50
CA SER A 131 16.28 27.54 13.86
C SER A 131 16.30 29.03 14.14
N VAL A 132 15.16 29.58 14.58
CA VAL A 132 15.14 30.87 15.26
C VAL A 132 14.62 30.62 16.66
N ALA A 133 15.52 30.74 17.62
CA ALA A 133 15.22 30.66 19.03
C ALA A 133 14.82 32.04 19.59
N ALA A 134 13.92 31.97 20.56
CA ALA A 134 13.70 32.88 21.69
C ALA A 134 13.07 34.26 21.46
N VAL A 135 11.85 34.42 22.00
CA VAL A 135 11.51 35.59 22.84
C VAL A 135 10.84 35.09 24.14
N ALA A 136 11.28 35.74 25.22
CA ALA A 136 11.13 35.53 26.65
C ALA A 136 9.74 35.19 27.25
N GLU A 137 9.76 34.19 28.16
CA GLU A 137 9.63 34.31 29.64
C GLU A 137 8.44 35.09 30.26
N ASP A 138 7.59 34.37 31.00
CA ASP A 138 6.89 34.89 32.20
C ASP A 138 6.71 33.79 33.28
N LYS A 139 6.60 34.24 34.53
CA LYS A 139 7.09 33.66 35.79
C LYS A 139 6.14 32.68 36.53
N ASN A 140 6.71 31.54 36.98
CA ASN A 140 6.64 30.78 38.26
C ASN A 140 5.29 30.63 39.07
N PRO A 141 5.10 29.67 40.04
CA PRO A 141 6.04 28.72 40.69
C PRO A 141 5.48 27.26 40.87
N PRO A 142 6.14 26.35 41.62
CA PRO A 142 5.99 24.88 41.47
C PRO A 142 5.08 24.22 42.52
N VAL A 143 4.49 23.06 42.18
CA VAL A 143 3.95 22.11 43.17
C VAL A 143 4.29 20.67 42.76
N GLN A 144 4.77 19.92 43.75
CA GLN A 144 5.30 18.56 43.66
C GLN A 144 4.18 17.51 43.67
N GLY A 145 4.39 16.42 42.91
CA GLY A 145 4.02 15.05 43.28
C GLY A 145 2.55 14.63 43.24
N ALA A 146 2.15 13.84 42.24
CA ALA A 146 1.27 12.68 42.42
C ALA A 146 1.21 11.80 41.15
N THR A 147 1.23 10.50 41.37
CA THR A 147 1.08 9.39 40.43
C THR A 147 -0.36 9.16 39.93
N ALA A 148 -0.45 8.46 38.79
CA ALA A 148 -1.53 7.57 38.32
C ALA A 148 -2.66 8.13 37.42
N LEU A 149 -2.63 7.65 36.16
CA LEU A 149 -3.75 7.30 35.27
C LEU A 149 -5.05 8.11 35.38
N SER A 150 -5.13 9.19 34.60
CA SER A 150 -6.40 9.74 34.10
C SER A 150 -6.12 10.46 32.77
N TYR A 151 -6.82 10.07 31.71
CA TYR A 151 -6.89 10.85 30.48
C TYR A 151 -7.98 11.90 30.67
N ASP A 152 -7.62 13.03 31.28
CA ASP A 152 -8.41 14.25 31.15
C ASP A 152 -8.04 14.90 29.81
N VAL A 153 -9.02 14.97 28.90
CA VAL A 153 -8.87 15.69 27.64
C VAL A 153 -9.09 17.17 27.94
N ASP A 154 -8.04 17.98 27.79
CA ASP A 154 -8.13 19.43 27.79
C ASP A 154 -9.18 19.90 26.75
N PRO A 155 -10.25 20.61 27.16
CA PRO A 155 -11.35 20.98 26.26
C PRO A 155 -10.97 22.04 25.21
N LYS A 156 -9.71 22.49 25.21
CA LYS A 156 -9.20 23.49 24.25
C LYS A 156 -8.58 22.88 22.99
N ALA A 157 -8.53 21.53 22.88
CA ALA A 157 -7.89 20.82 21.77
C ALA A 157 -8.81 19.85 21.01
N ALA A 158 -10.14 20.04 21.06
CA ALA A 158 -11.06 19.20 20.30
C ALA A 158 -11.22 19.69 18.85
N ASP A 159 -10.79 18.88 17.88
CA ASP A 159 -11.09 19.09 16.45
C ASP A 159 -12.60 18.97 16.17
N ALA A 160 -13.06 19.47 15.01
CA ALA A 160 -14.48 19.55 14.63
C ALA A 160 -15.25 18.21 14.74
N ILE A 161 -14.56 17.08 14.64
CA ILE A 161 -15.13 15.74 14.81
C ILE A 161 -15.41 15.43 16.30
N GLY A 162 -14.55 15.88 17.21
CA GLY A 162 -14.70 15.70 18.66
C GLY A 162 -15.87 16.51 19.22
N ALA A 163 -16.11 17.71 18.70
CA ALA A 163 -17.28 18.51 19.06
C ALA A 163 -18.60 17.84 18.62
N LEU A 164 -18.61 17.17 17.46
CA LEU A 164 -19.80 16.48 16.93
C LEU A 164 -20.17 15.22 17.73
N LEU A 165 -19.16 14.51 18.24
CA LEU A 165 -19.33 13.33 19.10
C LEU A 165 -19.82 13.69 20.51
N ALA A 166 -19.45 14.87 21.01
CA ALA A 166 -19.88 15.36 22.32
C ALA A 166 -21.35 15.83 22.34
N ALA A 167 -21.90 16.25 21.19
CA ALA A 167 -23.26 16.74 21.06
C ALA A 167 -24.32 15.64 20.83
N GLN A 168 -23.93 14.36 20.74
CA GLN A 168 -24.88 13.26 20.62
C GLN A 168 -25.35 12.77 21.99
N GLU A 169 -26.65 12.90 22.22
CA GLU A 169 -27.36 12.36 23.38
C GLU A 169 -27.25 10.82 23.39
N ARG A 170 -26.57 10.27 24.40
CA ARG A 170 -26.43 8.81 24.55
C ARG A 170 -27.73 8.25 25.15
N PRO A 171 -28.32 7.19 24.57
CA PRO A 171 -29.49 6.55 25.17
C PRO A 171 -29.11 5.93 26.52
N SER A 172 -29.95 6.18 27.53
CA SER A 172 -29.75 5.63 28.88
C SER A 172 -29.87 4.09 28.88
N PRO A 173 -29.03 3.37 29.64
CA PRO A 173 -29.17 1.93 29.79
C PRO A 173 -30.47 1.61 30.54
N ALA A 174 -31.26 0.69 30.00
CA ALA A 174 -32.44 0.14 30.66
C ALA A 174 -32.02 -0.60 31.95
N GLN A 175 -32.78 -0.39 33.03
CA GLN A 175 -32.64 -1.07 34.33
C GLN A 175 -33.13 -2.51 34.26
#